data_AF-A0A8T1JGM8-F1
#
_entry.id   AF-A0A8T1JGM8-F1
#
_cell.length_a   1.000
_cell.length_b   1.000
_cell.length_c   1.000
_cell.angle_alpha   90.00
_cell.angle_beta   90.00
_cell.angle_gamma   90.00
#
_symmetry.space_group_name_H-M   'P 1'
#
loop_
_entity.id
_entity.type
_entity.pdbx_description
1 polymer ?
#
loop_
_entity_poly.entity_id
_entity_poly.type
_entity_poly.pdbx_seq_one_letter_code
_entity_poly.pdbx_strand_id
1 'polypeptide(L)'
;MERLKKDFHLPYVGDADVRFLRYLTRCCKSYYGNSSAYDVPYVTIVQSSVFGKSRILFEVAKKLAKPNENLPESNTLDARLLYECV
;
A
#
# COMPACT_ATOMS: atom_id res chain seq x y z
N MET A 1 -12.12 -18.79 -13.12
CA MET A 1 -11.56 -17.44 -12.93
C MET A 1 -12.58 -16.38 -12.52
N GLU A 2 -13.85 -16.43 -12.96
CA GLU A 2 -14.84 -15.39 -12.61
C GLU A 2 -15.15 -15.24 -11.11
N ARG A 3 -15.17 -16.34 -10.34
CA ARG A 3 -15.38 -16.27 -8.88
C ARG A 3 -14.28 -15.50 -8.15
N LEU A 4 -13.01 -15.72 -8.52
CA LEU A 4 -11.86 -15.00 -7.95
C LEU A 4 -11.93 -13.50 -8.19
N LYS A 5 -12.46 -13.05 -9.34
CA LYS A 5 -12.69 -11.63 -9.62
C LYS A 5 -13.80 -11.04 -8.75
N LYS A 6 -14.89 -11.78 -8.51
CA LYS A 6 -15.96 -11.35 -7.60
C LYS A 6 -15.47 -11.20 -6.16
N ASP A 7 -14.73 -12.19 -5.66
CA ASP A 7 -14.26 -12.20 -4.27
C ASP A 7 -13.23 -11.09 -4.00
N PHE A 8 -12.47 -10.68 -5.02
CA PHE A 8 -11.50 -9.59 -4.91
C PHE A 8 -12.14 -8.22 -4.59
N HIS A 9 -13.43 -8.04 -4.85
CA HIS A 9 -14.14 -6.78 -4.56
C HIS A 9 -15.01 -6.83 -3.31
N LEU A 10 -15.11 -7.99 -2.63
CA LEU A 10 -15.81 -8.10 -1.34
C LEU A 10 -15.18 -7.18 -0.29
N PRO A 11 -15.91 -6.77 0.76
CA PRO A 11 -15.35 -5.94 1.83
C PRO A 11 -14.03 -6.49 2.35
N TYR A 12 -13.01 -5.61 2.43
CA TYR A 12 -11.70 -6.01 2.93
C TYR A 12 -11.78 -6.27 4.44
N VAL A 13 -11.28 -7.43 4.88
CA VAL A 13 -11.27 -7.83 6.29
C VAL A 13 -9.83 -7.80 6.80
N GLY A 14 -9.63 -7.14 7.95
CA GLY A 14 -8.33 -6.98 8.59
C GLY A 14 -7.73 -5.59 8.40
N ASP A 15 -6.49 -5.42 8.87
CA ASP A 15 -5.80 -4.12 8.95
C ASP A 15 -4.42 -4.11 8.26
N ALA A 16 -4.11 -5.13 7.46
CA ALA A 16 -2.79 -5.27 6.83
C ALA A 16 -2.47 -4.13 5.84
N ASP A 17 -3.49 -3.58 5.18
CA ASP A 17 -3.41 -2.39 4.34
C ASP A 17 -3.05 -1.13 5.16
N VAL A 18 -3.66 -0.96 6.34
CA VAL A 18 -3.36 0.14 7.27
C VAL A 18 -1.92 0.02 7.78
N ARG A 19 -1.53 -1.18 8.21
CA ARG A 19 -0.17 -1.45 8.70
C ARG A 19 0.88 -1.23 7.61
N PHE A 20 0.61 -1.71 6.40
CA PHE A 20 1.49 -1.53 5.26
C PHE A 20 1.60 -0.07 4.85
N LEU A 21 0.48 0.67 4.77
CA LEU A 21 0.50 2.11 4.48
C LEU A 21 1.31 2.88 5.51
N ARG A 22 1.12 2.61 6.80
CA ARG A 22 1.93 3.22 7.87
C ARG A 22 3.42 2.92 7.75
N TYR A 23 3.77 1.68 7.37
CA TYR A 23 5.15 1.30 7.10
C TYR A 23 5.72 2.07 5.90
N LEU A 24 4.98 2.10 4.79
CA LEU A 24 5.36 2.81 3.57
C LEU A 24 5.59 4.30 3.83
N THR A 25 4.69 4.98 4.56
CA THR A 25 4.87 6.40 4.94
C THR A 25 6.16 6.61 5.73
N ARG A 26 6.51 5.71 6.65
CA ARG A 26 7.77 5.80 7.42
C ARG A 26 8.98 5.65 6.50
N CYS A 27 8.96 4.66 5.62
CA CYS A 27 10.01 4.45 4.63
C CYS A 27 10.19 5.69 3.74
N CYS A 28 9.11 6.22 3.19
CA CYS A 28 9.16 7.44 2.38
C CYS A 28 9.77 8.62 3.13
N LYS A 29 9.37 8.87 4.39
CA LYS A 29 10.00 9.93 5.21
C LYS A 29 11.51 9.73 5.38
N SER A 30 11.95 8.50 5.64
CA SER A 30 13.38 8.19 5.73
C SER A 30 14.12 8.38 4.40
N TYR A 31 13.50 7.98 3.28
CA TYR A 31 14.08 8.15 1.94
C TYR A 31 14.19 9.62 1.55
N TYR A 32 13.15 10.41 1.76
CA TYR A 32 13.18 11.85 1.47
C TYR A 32 14.17 12.60 2.38
N GLY A 33 14.30 12.20 3.64
CA GLY A 33 15.22 12.83 4.59
C GLY A 33 16.70 12.51 4.35
N ASN A 34 17.02 11.42 3.65
CA ASN A 34 18.39 10.96 3.38
C ASN A 34 18.53 10.40 1.96
N SER A 35 18.10 11.17 0.95
CA SER A 35 18.05 10.70 -0.44
C SER A 35 19.39 10.21 -1.00
N SER A 36 20.52 10.76 -0.53
CA SER A 36 21.86 10.34 -0.94
C SER A 36 22.30 8.98 -0.39
N ALA A 37 21.61 8.43 0.61
CA ALA A 37 21.92 7.14 1.21
C ALA A 37 21.21 5.96 0.54
N TYR A 38 20.28 6.23 -0.41
CA TYR A 38 19.45 5.21 -1.04
C TYR A 38 19.50 5.34 -2.57
N ASP A 39 20.15 4.39 -3.25
CA ASP A 39 20.23 4.39 -4.72
C ASP A 39 18.88 4.08 -5.38
N VAL A 40 18.13 3.11 -4.83
CA VAL A 40 16.80 2.70 -5.32
C VAL A 40 15.94 2.24 -4.14
N PRO A 41 15.07 3.09 -3.58
CA PRO A 41 14.23 2.72 -2.45
C PRO A 41 13.15 1.71 -2.87
N TYR A 42 13.11 0.54 -2.24
CA TYR A 42 12.05 -0.44 -2.41
C TYR A 42 11.55 -0.98 -1.08
N VAL A 43 10.35 -1.56 -1.09
CA VAL A 43 9.76 -2.30 0.04
C VAL A 43 9.19 -3.61 -0.47
N THR A 44 9.23 -4.65 0.36
CA THR A 44 8.77 -6.00 -0.03
C THR A 44 7.70 -6.50 0.94
N ILE A 45 6.59 -7.00 0.41
CA ILE A 45 5.59 -7.73 1.19
C ILE A 45 5.89 -9.22 1.07
N VAL A 46 6.40 -9.82 2.13
CA VAL A 46 6.67 -11.26 2.21
C VAL A 46 5.53 -11.97 2.95
N GLN A 47 4.75 -12.77 2.22
CA GLN A 47 3.68 -13.59 2.77
C GLN A 47 3.53 -14.87 1.93
N SER A 48 3.01 -15.94 2.53
CA SER A 48 2.67 -17.18 1.84
C SER A 48 1.74 -16.95 0.63
N SER A 49 1.76 -17.88 -0.32
CA SER A 49 0.84 -17.85 -1.48
C SER A 49 -0.62 -17.80 -1.00
N VAL A 50 -1.48 -17.11 -1.74
CA VAL A 50 -2.94 -16.98 -1.45
C VAL A 50 -3.31 -16.04 -0.29
N PHE A 51 -2.34 -15.46 0.44
CA PHE A 51 -2.60 -14.52 1.54
C PHE A 51 -2.92 -13.07 1.13
N GLY A 52 -3.40 -12.84 -0.09
CA GLY A 52 -3.98 -11.54 -0.46
C GLY A 52 -3.01 -10.36 -0.64
N LYS A 53 -1.73 -10.60 -0.97
CA LYS A 53 -0.73 -9.52 -1.22
C LYS A 53 -1.23 -8.46 -2.21
N SER A 54 -1.79 -8.89 -3.35
CA SER A 54 -2.42 -8.00 -4.34
C SER A 54 -3.57 -7.19 -3.77
N ARG A 55 -4.33 -7.76 -2.83
CA ARG A 55 -5.47 -7.09 -2.20
C ARG A 55 -5.00 -5.99 -1.24
N ILE A 56 -3.92 -6.22 -0.49
CA ILE A 56 -3.27 -5.20 0.34
C ILE A 56 -2.90 -3.97 -0.50
N LEU A 57 -2.23 -4.20 -1.64
CA LEU A 57 -1.82 -3.12 -2.55
C LEU A 57 -3.04 -2.36 -3.12
N PHE A 58 -4.09 -3.08 -3.51
CA PHE A 58 -5.33 -2.47 -4.01
C PHE A 58 -6.02 -1.57 -2.97
N GLU A 59 -6.13 -2.01 -1.71
CA GLU A 59 -6.74 -1.19 -0.66
C GLU A 59 -5.87 0.03 -0.31
N VAL A 60 -4.55 -0.11 -0.32
CA VAL A 60 -3.63 1.04 -0.16
C VAL A 60 -3.79 2.05 -1.29
N ALA A 61 -3.91 1.60 -2.54
CA ALA A 61 -4.16 2.48 -3.68
C ALA A 61 -5.46 3.28 -3.51
N LYS A 62 -6.54 2.64 -3.06
CA LYS A 62 -7.82 3.32 -2.78
C LYS A 62 -7.69 4.40 -1.70
N LYS A 63 -6.89 4.16 -0.67
CA LYS A 63 -6.65 5.14 0.41
C LYS A 63 -5.84 6.33 -0.09
N LEU A 64 -4.80 6.09 -0.88
CA LEU A 64 -4.00 7.15 -1.49
C LEU A 64 -4.79 7.98 -2.50
N ALA A 65 -5.73 7.36 -3.22
CA ALA A 65 -6.64 8.07 -4.13
C ALA A 65 -7.68 8.97 -3.42
N LYS A 66 -7.85 8.83 -2.09
CA LYS A 66 -8.78 9.62 -1.27
C LYS A 66 -8.05 10.32 -0.10
N PRO A 67 -7.23 11.34 -0.39
CA PRO A 67 -6.37 11.99 0.61
C PRO A 67 -7.11 12.66 1.78
N ASN A 68 -8.43 12.90 1.68
CA ASN A 68 -9.19 13.70 2.65
C ASN A 68 -9.93 12.93 3.75
N GLU A 69 -9.94 11.59 3.76
CA GLU A 69 -10.81 10.83 4.69
C GLU A 69 -10.10 10.00 5.78
N ASN A 70 -8.80 9.69 5.71
CA ASN A 70 -8.29 8.59 6.56
C ASN A 70 -6.84 8.66 7.08
N LEU A 71 -6.16 9.81 7.05
CA LEU A 71 -4.80 9.93 7.62
C LEU A 71 -4.65 11.22 8.45
N PRO A 72 -4.06 11.16 9.66
CA PRO A 72 -3.63 12.37 10.37
C PRO A 72 -2.69 13.20 9.48
N GLU A 73 -2.87 14.52 9.43
CA GLU A 73 -2.15 15.44 8.52
C GLU A 73 -0.63 15.24 8.50
N SER A 74 -0.02 14.87 9.65
CA SER A 74 1.42 14.63 9.78
C SER A 74 1.92 13.36 9.08
N ASN A 75 1.03 12.54 8.53
CA ASN A 75 1.34 11.28 7.83
C ASN A 75 0.82 11.26 6.38
N THR A 76 0.50 12.43 5.83
CA THR A 76 0.11 12.55 4.42
C THR A 76 1.32 12.19 3.54
N LEU A 77 1.12 11.19 2.68
CA LEU A 77 2.06 10.79 1.65
C LEU A 77 1.42 11.18 0.32
N ASP A 78 1.98 12.17 -0.36
CA ASP A 78 1.57 12.51 -1.73
C ASP A 78 2.18 11.50 -2.69
N ALA A 79 1.49 10.37 -2.84
CA ALA A 79 1.92 9.27 -3.69
C ALA A 79 0.74 8.70 -4.47
N ARG A 80 1.02 8.26 -5.71
CA ARG A 80 0.11 7.43 -6.50
C ARG A 80 0.69 6.03 -6.61
N LEU A 81 -0.13 5.03 -6.33
CA LEU A 81 0.27 3.64 -6.52
C LEU A 81 -0.07 3.21 -7.94
N LEU A 82 0.96 2.90 -8.73
CA LEU A 82 0.79 2.17 -9.98
C LEU A 82 0.75 0.67 -9.64
N TYR A 83 -0.39 0.03 -9.91
CA TYR A 83 -0.56 -1.41 -9.72
C TYR A 83 -0.64 -2.08 -11.09
N GLU A 84 0.44 -2.71 -11.51
CA GLU A 84 0.47 -3.59 -12.69
C GLU A 84 0.32 -5.03 -12.23
N CYS A 85 -0.79 -5.65 -12.62
CA CYS A 85 -1.03 -7.07 -12.40
C CYS A 85 -0.67 -7.80 -13.70
N VAL A 86 0.44 -8.54 -13.70
CA VAL A 86 0.84 -9.40 -14.83
C VAL A 86 0.15 -10.75 -14.73
#